data_AF-A0A350XKF0-F1
#
_entry.id   AF-A0A350XKF0-F1
#
_cell.length_a   1.000
_cell.length_b   1.000
_cell.length_c   1.000
_cell.angle_alpha   90.00
_cell.angle_beta   90.00
_cell.angle_gamma   90.00
#
_symmetry.space_group_name_H-M   'P 1'
#
loop_
_entity.id
_entity.type
_entity.pdbx_description
1 polymer ?
#
loop_
_entity_poly.entity_id
_entity_poly.type
_entity_poly.pdbx_seq_one_letter_code
_entity_poly.pdbx_strand_id
1 'polypeptide(L)'
;MSHLTVAASERAFIELFKALRDNFKFSDADSADFGPFSAGYEVAFHLEGGTIDLRDDNTLQIRELDIKWDKLKVTIGINIPEVCVGGFCIIPIPFDGCLVEAPKICVFSDNPDISITLDLSELVTSEISLTASPVIKYKVDPARTAGMSDLEAKDKNISNKWQIFIDPVTVDIDVFDIADIVGDILEQALDNAIDGLLGPLPGWAKDLIKAILGPIIDLVRDILDLPDDIGEWLSDLLGVSLGLFNTIVNFVADYFASKYPLYELEDPYTILEADLNVPLIPVLIPIRDLDVRVNTDEMILEANVGA
;
A
#
# COMPACT_ATOMS: atom_id res chain seq x y z
N MET A 1 7.54 1.43 -42.51
CA MET A 1 6.42 2.38 -42.49
C MET A 1 5.25 1.64 -41.90
N SER A 2 4.58 2.24 -40.92
CA SER A 2 3.32 1.75 -40.38
C SER A 2 2.22 1.84 -41.43
N HIS A 3 1.21 0.96 -41.35
CA HIS A 3 0.01 1.05 -42.19
C HIS A 3 -1.00 2.03 -41.60
N LEU A 4 -1.04 2.16 -40.28
CA LEU A 4 -1.91 3.07 -39.53
C LEU A 4 -1.07 3.83 -38.51
N THR A 5 -1.35 5.13 -38.35
CA THR A 5 -0.77 5.98 -37.31
C THR A 5 -1.88 6.80 -36.69
N VAL A 6 -1.99 6.76 -35.37
CA VAL A 6 -2.95 7.52 -34.59
C VAL A 6 -2.18 8.28 -33.53
N ALA A 7 -2.48 9.57 -33.34
CA ALA A 7 -1.91 10.37 -32.29
C ALA A 7 -3.00 10.90 -31.36
N ALA A 8 -2.72 10.86 -30.07
CA ALA A 8 -3.55 11.42 -29.01
C ALA A 8 -2.76 12.54 -28.34
N SER A 9 -3.34 13.74 -28.29
CA SER A 9 -2.74 14.89 -27.61
C SER A 9 -2.42 14.57 -26.15
N GLU A 10 -1.43 15.25 -25.57
CA GLU A 10 -1.11 15.20 -24.13
C GLU A 10 -2.35 15.34 -23.24
N ARG A 11 -3.29 16.23 -23.60
CA ARG A 11 -4.56 16.37 -22.86
C ARG A 11 -5.37 15.07 -22.81
N ALA A 12 -5.45 14.35 -23.92
CA ALA A 12 -6.16 13.07 -23.98
C ALA A 12 -5.44 12.01 -23.13
N PHE A 13 -4.11 11.98 -23.17
CA PHE A 13 -3.31 11.12 -22.31
C PHE A 13 -3.56 11.41 -20.83
N ILE A 14 -3.58 12.68 -20.44
CA ILE A 14 -3.86 13.11 -19.07
C ILE A 14 -5.23 12.62 -18.60
N GLU A 15 -6.27 12.71 -19.43
CA GLU A 15 -7.61 12.22 -19.06
C GLU A 15 -7.65 10.69 -18.93
N LEU A 16 -6.94 9.94 -19.78
CA LEU A 16 -6.80 8.49 -19.63
C LEU A 16 -6.06 8.14 -18.33
N PHE A 17 -4.97 8.84 -18.02
CA PHE A 17 -4.24 8.63 -16.77
C PHE A 17 -5.08 8.97 -15.55
N LYS A 18 -5.83 10.08 -15.56
CA LYS A 18 -6.74 10.43 -14.46
C LYS A 18 -7.76 9.33 -14.21
N ALA A 19 -8.36 8.79 -15.26
CA ALA A 19 -9.30 7.68 -15.11
C ALA A 19 -8.63 6.45 -14.48
N LEU A 20 -7.37 6.18 -14.82
CA LEU A 20 -6.60 5.09 -14.23
C LEU A 20 -6.26 5.37 -12.75
N ARG A 21 -5.73 6.56 -12.44
CA ARG A 21 -5.42 7.06 -11.08
C ARG A 21 -6.64 7.03 -10.16
N ASP A 22 -7.78 7.53 -10.62
CA ASP A 22 -8.99 7.67 -9.79
C ASP A 22 -9.61 6.30 -9.42
N ASN A 23 -9.24 5.24 -10.14
CA ASN A 23 -9.60 3.86 -9.83
C ASN A 23 -8.52 3.13 -9.02
N PHE A 24 -7.40 3.77 -8.72
CA PHE A 24 -6.36 3.20 -7.86
C PHE A 24 -6.85 3.13 -6.42
N LYS A 25 -6.69 1.94 -5.82
CA LYS A 25 -6.92 1.72 -4.40
C LYS A 25 -5.89 0.76 -3.87
N PHE A 26 -5.33 1.08 -2.72
CA PHE A 26 -4.42 0.23 -1.98
C PHE A 26 -4.94 0.04 -0.55
N SER A 27 -4.76 -1.16 -0.03
CA SER A 27 -4.98 -1.45 1.38
C SER A 27 -4.07 -2.60 1.78
N ASP A 28 -3.41 -2.48 2.91
CA ASP A 28 -2.52 -3.50 3.43
C ASP A 28 -2.41 -3.40 4.95
N ALA A 29 -2.02 -4.49 5.59
CA ALA A 29 -1.76 -4.52 7.02
C ALA A 29 -0.74 -5.60 7.33
N ASP A 30 0.28 -5.24 8.11
CA ASP A 30 1.29 -6.19 8.55
C ASP A 30 1.83 -5.81 9.94
N SER A 31 2.56 -6.73 10.55
CA SER A 31 3.19 -6.55 11.85
C SER A 31 4.44 -7.39 12.01
N ALA A 32 5.38 -6.89 12.80
CA ALA A 32 6.61 -7.57 13.17
C ALA A 32 6.79 -7.61 14.69
N ASP A 33 7.41 -8.69 15.17
CA ASP A 33 7.80 -8.91 16.56
C ASP A 33 9.32 -8.76 16.68
N PHE A 34 9.75 -7.95 17.64
CA PHE A 34 11.13 -7.61 17.96
C PHE A 34 11.54 -8.11 19.37
N GLY A 35 10.78 -9.07 19.92
CA GLY A 35 10.98 -9.66 21.23
C GLY A 35 10.05 -9.04 22.28
N PRO A 36 10.53 -8.12 23.14
CA PRO A 36 9.66 -7.43 24.08
C PRO A 36 8.78 -6.34 23.43
N PHE A 37 8.92 -6.11 22.12
CA PHE A 37 8.17 -5.11 21.37
C PHE A 37 7.58 -5.73 20.11
N SER A 38 6.43 -5.27 19.70
CA SER A 38 5.88 -5.49 18.37
C SER A 38 5.49 -4.17 17.74
N ALA A 39 5.50 -4.12 16.42
CA ALA A 39 4.99 -2.98 15.68
C ALA A 39 4.18 -3.47 14.49
N GLY A 40 3.18 -2.73 14.09
CA GLY A 40 2.40 -3.04 12.91
C GLY A 40 1.75 -1.81 12.31
N TYR A 41 1.26 -1.98 11.09
CA TYR A 41 0.50 -0.97 10.38
C TYR A 41 -0.81 -1.54 9.87
N GLU A 42 -1.81 -0.67 9.73
CA GLU A 42 -2.99 -0.90 8.91
C GLU A 42 -3.19 0.34 8.05
N VAL A 43 -3.07 0.17 6.73
CA VAL A 43 -3.11 1.28 5.79
C VAL A 43 -4.14 1.07 4.69
N ALA A 44 -4.71 2.17 4.23
CA ALA A 44 -5.50 2.25 3.02
C ALA A 44 -5.32 3.63 2.41
N PHE A 45 -5.19 3.70 1.09
CA PHE A 45 -5.11 4.98 0.39
C PHE A 45 -5.58 4.89 -1.05
N HIS A 46 -5.83 6.07 -1.60
CA HIS A 46 -6.02 6.31 -3.02
C HIS A 46 -5.09 7.42 -3.50
N LEU A 47 -4.97 7.56 -4.83
CA LEU A 47 -4.11 8.56 -5.45
C LEU A 47 -4.95 9.75 -5.92
N GLU A 48 -4.47 10.96 -5.68
CA GLU A 48 -5.08 12.20 -6.17
C GLU A 48 -4.03 13.13 -6.77
N GLY A 49 -4.47 14.16 -7.49
CA GLY A 49 -3.55 15.19 -7.99
C GLY A 49 -2.53 14.67 -8.98
N GLY A 50 -1.32 15.21 -8.92
CA GLY A 50 -0.25 14.92 -9.86
C GLY A 50 -0.29 15.75 -11.14
N THR A 51 0.90 16.05 -11.64
CA THR A 51 1.14 16.65 -12.96
C THR A 51 1.81 15.62 -13.87
N ILE A 52 1.49 15.64 -15.15
CA ILE A 52 2.07 14.73 -16.15
C ILE A 52 2.75 15.58 -17.21
N ASP A 53 4.01 15.28 -17.48
CA ASP A 53 4.77 15.86 -18.59
C ASP A 53 5.22 14.73 -19.51
N LEU A 54 4.82 14.78 -20.79
CA LEU A 54 5.37 13.88 -21.81
C LEU A 54 6.72 14.41 -22.31
N ARG A 55 7.62 13.50 -22.74
CA ARG A 55 8.99 13.85 -23.12
C ARG A 55 9.43 13.20 -24.44
N ASP A 56 10.33 13.88 -25.14
CA ASP A 56 10.87 13.44 -26.44
C ASP A 56 11.77 12.20 -26.38
N ASP A 57 12.14 11.75 -25.19
CA ASP A 57 12.93 10.54 -24.97
C ASP A 57 12.06 9.27 -24.81
N ASN A 58 10.79 9.33 -25.20
CA ASN A 58 9.79 8.28 -25.04
C ASN A 58 9.51 7.92 -23.56
N THR A 59 9.68 8.90 -22.68
CA THR A 59 9.27 8.80 -21.27
C THR A 59 8.18 9.80 -20.96
N LEU A 60 7.51 9.56 -19.84
CA LEU A 60 6.62 10.51 -19.20
C LEU A 60 7.02 10.64 -17.74
N GLN A 61 6.87 11.84 -17.21
CA GLN A 61 7.10 12.10 -15.80
C GLN A 61 5.79 12.46 -15.13
N ILE A 62 5.53 11.84 -14.00
CA ILE A 62 4.43 12.17 -13.12
C ILE A 62 5.03 12.67 -11.82
N ARG A 63 4.67 13.88 -11.41
CA ARG A 63 5.18 14.51 -10.18
C ARG A 63 4.02 14.85 -9.26
N GLU A 64 4.29 14.93 -7.97
CA GLU A 64 3.35 15.43 -6.95
C GLU A 64 2.03 14.64 -6.95
N LEU A 65 2.11 13.32 -7.14
CA LEU A 65 0.95 12.45 -7.07
C LEU A 65 0.65 12.16 -5.60
N ASP A 66 -0.40 12.77 -5.06
CA ASP A 66 -0.74 12.68 -3.65
C ASP A 66 -1.14 11.25 -3.26
N ILE A 67 -0.58 10.74 -2.17
CA ILE A 67 -1.11 9.60 -1.43
C ILE A 67 -2.13 10.16 -0.42
N LYS A 68 -3.41 9.94 -0.66
CA LYS A 68 -4.48 10.27 0.29
C LYS A 68 -4.76 9.08 1.17
N TRP A 69 -4.21 9.12 2.39
CA TRP A 69 -4.41 8.09 3.40
C TRP A 69 -5.87 8.07 3.88
N ASP A 70 -6.64 7.11 3.39
CA ASP A 70 -7.97 6.77 3.92
C ASP A 70 -7.85 6.12 5.31
N LYS A 71 -6.74 5.43 5.53
CA LYS A 71 -6.32 4.89 6.82
C LYS A 71 -4.79 4.87 6.89
N LEU A 72 -4.23 5.36 7.98
CA LEU A 72 -2.84 5.18 8.34
C LEU A 72 -2.76 4.96 9.85
N LYS A 73 -2.85 3.70 10.26
CA LYS A 73 -2.75 3.32 11.67
C LYS A 73 -1.45 2.63 11.93
N VAL A 74 -0.78 3.05 12.99
CA VAL A 74 0.48 2.46 13.46
C VAL A 74 0.22 1.91 14.85
N THR A 75 0.47 0.63 15.04
CA THR A 75 0.28 -0.05 16.31
C THR A 75 1.63 -0.43 16.89
N ILE A 76 1.85 -0.10 18.15
CA ILE A 76 3.04 -0.46 18.91
C ILE A 76 2.57 -1.33 20.07
N GLY A 77 3.08 -2.56 20.12
CA GLY A 77 2.86 -3.50 21.19
C GLY A 77 4.08 -3.62 22.09
N ILE A 78 3.85 -3.81 23.38
CA ILE A 78 4.89 -4.11 24.36
C ILE A 78 4.50 -5.41 25.06
N ASN A 79 5.40 -6.39 24.99
CA ASN A 79 5.35 -7.64 25.70
C ASN A 79 6.19 -7.52 26.97
N ILE A 80 5.53 -7.58 28.12
CA ILE A 80 6.16 -7.50 29.43
C ILE A 80 6.22 -8.93 29.99
N PRO A 81 7.38 -9.40 30.46
CA PRO A 81 7.44 -10.74 31.07
C PRO A 81 6.43 -10.89 32.21
N GLU A 82 5.69 -12.00 32.23
CA GLU A 82 4.69 -12.27 33.27
C GLU A 82 5.31 -12.15 34.66
N VAL A 83 4.69 -11.33 35.52
CA VAL A 83 5.09 -11.15 36.90
C VAL A 83 4.03 -11.75 37.80
N CYS A 84 4.40 -12.79 38.54
CA CYS A 84 3.53 -13.39 39.54
C CYS A 84 3.97 -13.01 40.96
N VAL A 85 3.05 -12.46 41.74
CA VAL A 85 3.24 -12.19 43.17
C VAL A 85 2.30 -13.06 44.00
N GLY A 86 2.80 -13.65 45.07
CA GLY A 86 2.06 -14.62 45.90
C GLY A 86 2.40 -16.06 45.54
N GLY A 87 1.52 -17.01 45.86
CA GLY A 87 1.78 -18.44 45.64
C GLY A 87 2.81 -19.05 46.60
N PHE A 88 3.23 -18.31 47.62
CA PHE A 88 4.09 -18.85 48.66
C PHE A 88 3.26 -19.55 49.72
N CYS A 89 3.86 -20.57 50.34
CA CYS A 89 3.17 -21.33 51.35
C CYS A 89 3.06 -20.57 52.68
N ILE A 90 1.83 -20.32 53.14
CA ILE A 90 1.58 -19.71 54.45
C ILE A 90 1.66 -20.78 55.55
N ILE A 91 1.08 -21.96 55.30
CA ILE A 91 1.08 -23.07 56.26
C ILE A 91 1.65 -24.33 55.59
N PRO A 92 2.91 -24.71 55.88
CA PRO A 92 3.50 -25.91 55.30
C PRO A 92 2.94 -27.18 55.94
N ILE A 93 2.78 -28.22 55.14
CA ILE A 93 2.61 -29.59 55.62
C ILE A 93 3.98 -30.24 55.60
N PRO A 94 4.50 -30.74 56.73
CA PRO A 94 5.75 -31.49 56.73
C PRO A 94 5.67 -32.64 55.72
N PHE A 95 6.57 -32.62 54.74
CA PHE A 95 6.75 -33.67 53.71
C PHE A 95 5.69 -33.76 52.59
N ASP A 96 4.69 -32.87 52.53
CA ASP A 96 3.59 -32.98 51.54
C ASP A 96 3.16 -31.63 50.92
N GLY A 97 4.02 -30.61 51.02
CA GLY A 97 3.79 -29.31 50.37
C GLY A 97 3.09 -28.28 51.25
N CYS A 98 2.00 -27.68 50.76
CA CYS A 98 1.36 -26.53 51.38
C CYS A 98 -0.12 -26.73 51.70
N LEU A 99 -0.53 -26.46 52.95
CA LEU A 99 -1.92 -26.53 53.39
C LEU A 99 -2.71 -25.27 53.01
N VAL A 100 -2.08 -24.10 53.11
CA VAL A 100 -2.67 -22.80 52.79
C VAL A 100 -1.66 -21.99 52.01
N GLU A 101 -1.97 -21.74 50.74
CA GLU A 101 -1.15 -20.93 49.85
C GLU A 101 -1.64 -19.49 49.85
N ALA A 102 -0.71 -18.53 49.82
CA ALA A 102 -1.06 -17.15 49.59
C ALA A 102 -1.66 -17.01 48.18
N PRO A 103 -2.71 -16.19 47.98
CA PRO A 103 -3.28 -15.94 46.66
C PRO A 103 -2.16 -15.56 45.67
N LYS A 104 -2.08 -16.28 44.55
CA LYS A 104 -1.15 -15.96 43.46
C LYS A 104 -1.88 -15.03 42.48
N ILE A 105 -1.27 -13.88 42.21
CA ILE A 105 -1.73 -12.93 41.21
C ILE A 105 -0.62 -12.80 40.18
N CYS A 106 -0.90 -13.16 38.94
CA CYS A 106 -0.01 -12.91 37.81
C CYS A 106 -0.55 -11.71 37.03
N VAL A 107 0.36 -10.85 36.59
CA VAL A 107 0.11 -9.72 35.71
C VAL A 107 1.04 -9.83 34.50
N PHE A 108 0.65 -9.22 33.38
CA PHE A 108 1.37 -9.31 32.10
C PHE A 108 1.38 -10.71 31.48
N SER A 109 0.19 -11.30 31.33
CA SER A 109 0.01 -12.60 30.71
C SER A 109 -0.49 -12.52 29.27
N ASP A 110 -0.67 -11.31 28.74
CA ASP A 110 -1.21 -11.07 27.40
C ASP A 110 -0.04 -10.94 26.39
N ASN A 111 -0.33 -10.92 25.09
CA ASN A 111 0.68 -10.69 24.05
C ASN A 111 0.05 -9.96 22.85
N PRO A 112 0.29 -8.64 22.67
CA PRO A 112 1.01 -7.75 23.57
C PRO A 112 0.24 -7.40 24.85
N ASP A 113 0.96 -7.16 25.95
CA ASP A 113 0.39 -6.71 27.23
C ASP A 113 -0.08 -5.26 27.20
N ILE A 114 0.62 -4.42 26.44
CA ILE A 114 0.24 -3.05 26.14
C ILE A 114 0.19 -2.91 24.63
N SER A 115 -0.90 -2.35 24.11
CA SER A 115 -1.03 -2.01 22.70
C SER A 115 -1.49 -0.57 22.55
N ILE A 116 -0.72 0.20 21.80
CA ILE A 116 -0.99 1.60 21.48
C ILE A 116 -1.19 1.70 19.98
N THR A 117 -2.35 2.21 19.54
CA THR A 117 -2.60 2.49 18.14
C THR A 117 -2.68 4.00 17.92
N LEU A 118 -1.79 4.51 17.09
CA LEU A 118 -1.80 5.88 16.58
C LEU A 118 -2.57 5.91 15.27
N ASP A 119 -3.51 6.85 15.13
CA ASP A 119 -4.18 7.13 13.87
C ASP A 119 -3.58 8.41 13.26
N LEU A 120 -2.90 8.25 12.13
CA LEU A 120 -2.12 9.27 11.46
C LEU A 120 -2.74 9.67 10.11
N SER A 121 -3.95 9.19 9.81
CA SER A 121 -4.58 9.32 8.49
C SER A 121 -4.68 10.77 7.98
N GLU A 122 -4.85 11.73 8.89
CA GLU A 122 -4.96 13.17 8.56
C GLU A 122 -3.70 13.98 8.92
N LEU A 123 -2.68 13.32 9.47
CA LEU A 123 -1.49 13.96 10.04
C LEU A 123 -0.24 13.77 9.19
N VAL A 124 -0.27 12.82 8.25
CA VAL A 124 0.84 12.51 7.37
C VAL A 124 0.47 12.83 5.94
N THR A 125 1.36 13.55 5.27
CA THR A 125 1.28 13.80 3.83
C THR A 125 2.39 13.05 3.12
N SER A 126 2.06 12.43 1.99
CA SER A 126 3.01 11.68 1.19
C SER A 126 2.69 11.88 -0.29
N GLU A 127 3.73 11.96 -1.12
CA GLU A 127 3.56 12.06 -2.57
C GLU A 127 4.43 11.02 -3.27
N ILE A 128 4.01 10.68 -4.49
CA ILE A 128 4.73 9.80 -5.39
C ILE A 128 5.18 10.60 -6.59
N SER A 129 6.45 10.43 -6.93
CA SER A 129 7.00 10.88 -8.20
C SER A 129 7.47 9.67 -9.00
N LEU A 130 7.09 9.58 -10.27
CA LEU A 130 7.52 8.47 -11.12
C LEU A 130 7.93 8.95 -12.51
N THR A 131 8.92 8.25 -13.07
CA THR A 131 9.26 8.32 -14.49
C THR A 131 8.88 6.99 -15.11
N ALA A 132 8.17 7.01 -16.23
CA ALA A 132 7.65 5.82 -16.86
C ALA A 132 7.76 5.88 -18.38
N SER A 133 7.59 4.73 -19.02
CA SER A 133 7.50 4.62 -20.47
C SER A 133 6.24 3.89 -20.89
N PRO A 134 5.65 4.24 -22.04
CA PRO A 134 4.53 3.48 -22.57
C PRO A 134 5.02 2.10 -23.04
N VAL A 135 4.18 1.09 -22.86
CA VAL A 135 4.49 -0.31 -23.14
C VAL A 135 3.26 -0.98 -23.70
N ILE A 136 3.47 -1.85 -24.70
CA ILE A 136 2.41 -2.66 -25.28
C ILE A 136 2.53 -4.10 -24.81
N LYS A 137 1.40 -4.69 -24.46
CA LYS A 137 1.26 -6.12 -24.18
C LYS A 137 0.12 -6.70 -25.01
N TYR A 138 0.30 -7.93 -25.50
CA TYR A 138 -0.76 -8.66 -26.16
C TYR A 138 -1.42 -9.61 -25.16
N LYS A 139 -2.74 -9.52 -25.05
CA LYS A 139 -3.56 -10.38 -24.21
C LYS A 139 -4.38 -11.30 -25.07
N VAL A 140 -4.08 -12.59 -24.99
CA VAL A 140 -4.96 -13.65 -25.50
C VAL A 140 -6.07 -13.85 -24.48
N ASP A 141 -7.33 -13.75 -24.94
CA ASP A 141 -8.46 -13.98 -24.04
C ASP A 141 -8.54 -15.48 -23.69
N PRO A 142 -8.49 -15.85 -22.39
CA PRO A 142 -8.44 -17.25 -21.97
C PRO A 142 -9.74 -18.01 -22.25
N ALA A 143 -10.85 -17.33 -22.51
CA ALA A 143 -12.11 -17.97 -22.89
C ALA A 143 -12.17 -18.36 -24.37
N ARG A 144 -11.16 -17.98 -25.18
CA ARG A 144 -11.07 -18.41 -26.59
C ARG A 144 -10.70 -19.88 -26.67
N THR A 145 -11.51 -20.63 -27.44
CA THR A 145 -11.24 -22.05 -27.72
C THR A 145 -10.47 -22.21 -29.01
N ALA A 146 -9.67 -23.29 -29.11
CA ALA A 146 -9.03 -23.66 -30.36
C ALA A 146 -10.07 -23.85 -31.48
N GLY A 147 -9.95 -23.08 -32.56
CA GLY A 147 -10.86 -23.10 -33.70
C GLY A 147 -11.96 -22.03 -33.69
N MET A 148 -12.07 -21.21 -32.64
CA MET A 148 -12.98 -20.07 -32.63
C MET A 148 -12.48 -18.99 -33.59
N SER A 149 -13.34 -18.59 -34.52
CA SER A 149 -13.07 -17.47 -35.43
C SER A 149 -13.08 -16.13 -34.69
N ASP A 150 -12.41 -15.12 -35.27
CA ASP A 150 -12.38 -13.79 -34.67
C ASP A 150 -13.76 -13.14 -34.57
N LEU A 151 -14.64 -13.42 -35.53
CA LEU A 151 -16.02 -12.92 -35.51
C LEU A 151 -16.82 -13.53 -34.35
N GLU A 152 -16.70 -14.84 -34.13
CA GLU A 152 -17.35 -15.50 -32.99
C GLU A 152 -16.80 -15.01 -31.65
N ALA A 153 -15.50 -14.70 -31.58
CA ALA A 153 -14.87 -14.13 -30.40
C ALA A 153 -15.40 -12.71 -30.11
N LYS A 154 -15.53 -11.88 -31.15
CA LYS A 154 -16.13 -10.54 -31.06
C LYS A 154 -17.58 -10.60 -30.57
N ASP A 155 -18.41 -11.45 -31.19
CA ASP A 155 -19.84 -11.57 -30.82
C ASP A 155 -20.04 -12.02 -29.35
N LYS A 156 -19.02 -12.66 -28.76
CA LYS A 156 -18.99 -13.09 -27.36
C LYS A 156 -18.22 -12.14 -26.43
N ASN A 157 -17.69 -11.03 -26.94
CA ASN A 157 -16.86 -10.07 -26.21
C ASN A 157 -15.63 -10.71 -25.55
N ILE A 158 -14.97 -11.63 -26.26
CA ILE A 158 -13.77 -12.36 -25.84
C ILE A 158 -12.68 -12.26 -26.92
N SER A 159 -12.63 -11.15 -27.64
CA SER A 159 -11.55 -10.84 -28.59
C SER A 159 -10.21 -10.77 -27.87
N ASN A 160 -9.13 -11.09 -28.58
CA ASN A 160 -7.80 -10.77 -28.06
C ASN A 160 -7.63 -9.26 -28.04
N LYS A 161 -6.66 -8.78 -27.27
CA LYS A 161 -6.47 -7.34 -27.08
C LYS A 161 -5.00 -6.96 -27.11
N TRP A 162 -4.69 -5.89 -27.81
CA TRP A 162 -3.51 -5.09 -27.53
C TRP A 162 -3.82 -4.16 -26.38
N GLN A 163 -2.95 -4.14 -25.38
CA GLN A 163 -3.10 -3.35 -24.16
C GLN A 163 -1.92 -2.39 -24.05
N ILE A 164 -2.22 -1.11 -23.81
CA ILE A 164 -1.22 -0.08 -23.59
C ILE A 164 -1.14 0.18 -22.10
N PHE A 165 0.04 0.03 -21.53
CA PHE A 165 0.34 0.29 -20.13
C PHE A 165 1.36 1.44 -20.02
N ILE A 166 1.55 1.91 -18.79
CA ILE A 166 2.62 2.83 -18.42
C ILE A 166 3.53 2.03 -17.48
N ASP A 167 4.76 1.76 -17.87
CA ASP A 167 5.73 0.99 -17.07
C ASP A 167 6.64 1.95 -16.31
N PRO A 168 6.51 2.05 -14.97
CA PRO A 168 7.37 2.91 -14.18
C PRO A 168 8.81 2.39 -14.18
N VAL A 169 9.74 3.25 -14.61
CA VAL A 169 11.18 3.02 -14.59
C VAL A 169 11.75 3.39 -13.22
N THR A 170 11.25 4.48 -12.65
CA THR A 170 11.57 4.92 -11.30
C THR A 170 10.29 5.30 -10.59
N VAL A 171 10.16 4.91 -9.33
CA VAL A 171 9.10 5.35 -8.42
C VAL A 171 9.79 5.81 -7.15
N ASP A 172 9.48 7.02 -6.74
CA ASP A 172 9.99 7.66 -5.54
C ASP A 172 8.81 8.04 -4.66
N ILE A 173 8.96 7.80 -3.35
CA ILE A 173 7.94 8.15 -2.36
C ILE A 173 8.57 9.13 -1.39
N ASP A 174 8.02 10.33 -1.37
CA ASP A 174 8.42 11.38 -0.45
C ASP A 174 7.38 11.47 0.66
N VAL A 175 7.85 11.40 1.91
CA VAL A 175 7.04 11.65 3.11
C VAL A 175 7.36 13.08 3.56
N PHE A 176 6.41 14.00 3.39
CA PHE A 176 6.70 15.44 3.45
C PHE A 176 6.67 16.01 4.85
N ASP A 177 5.72 15.59 5.67
CA ASP A 177 5.54 16.15 7.01
C ASP A 177 4.78 15.17 7.91
N ILE A 178 5.41 14.83 9.04
CA ILE A 178 4.77 14.12 10.16
C ILE A 178 4.59 15.21 11.20
N ALA A 179 3.35 15.68 11.37
CA ALA A 179 3.08 16.83 12.24
C ALA A 179 3.69 16.63 13.64
N ASP A 180 4.25 17.69 14.23
CA ASP A 180 4.77 17.71 15.62
C ASP A 180 3.78 17.12 16.65
N ILE A 181 2.49 17.17 16.33
CA ILE A 181 1.36 16.59 17.07
C ILE A 181 1.53 15.08 17.31
N VAL A 182 2.25 14.35 16.46
CA VAL A 182 2.44 12.89 16.60
C VAL A 182 3.18 12.54 17.90
N GLY A 183 4.17 13.36 18.30
CA GLY A 183 4.86 13.19 19.58
C GLY A 183 3.90 13.33 20.76
N ASP A 184 3.10 14.41 20.77
CA ASP A 184 2.09 14.67 21.80
C ASP A 184 1.03 13.55 21.88
N ILE A 185 0.61 13.00 20.73
CA ILE A 185 -0.36 11.90 20.67
C ILE A 185 0.26 10.62 21.26
N LEU A 186 1.51 10.30 20.91
CA LEU A 186 2.17 9.10 21.40
C LEU A 186 2.46 9.18 22.91
N GLU A 187 2.91 10.33 23.41
CA GLU A 187 3.12 10.54 24.86
C GLU A 187 1.79 10.36 25.63
N GLN A 188 0.71 11.01 25.17
CA GLN A 188 -0.61 10.86 25.79
C GLN A 188 -1.14 9.43 25.71
N ALA A 189 -0.94 8.74 24.59
CA ALA A 189 -1.40 7.36 24.42
C ALA A 189 -0.64 6.40 25.36
N LEU A 190 0.66 6.61 25.54
CA LEU A 190 1.49 5.86 26.47
C LEU A 190 1.07 6.10 27.92
N ASP A 191 0.92 7.37 28.33
CA ASP A 191 0.50 7.71 29.69
C ASP A 191 -0.86 7.10 30.02
N ASN A 192 -1.82 7.17 29.11
CA ASN A 192 -3.13 6.55 29.29
C ASN A 192 -3.04 5.02 29.40
N ALA A 193 -2.18 4.37 28.61
CA ALA A 193 -1.97 2.93 28.68
C ALA A 193 -1.35 2.52 30.03
N ILE A 194 -0.33 3.25 30.49
CA ILE A 194 0.32 3.02 31.79
C ILE A 194 -0.65 3.27 32.95
N ASP A 195 -1.43 4.36 32.91
CA ASP A 195 -2.39 4.68 33.96
C ASP A 195 -3.55 3.69 34.03
N GLY A 196 -4.05 3.22 32.89
CA GLY A 196 -5.05 2.16 32.83
C GLY A 196 -4.54 0.85 33.45
N LEU A 197 -3.29 0.51 33.16
CA LEU A 197 -2.63 -0.69 33.66
C LEU A 197 -2.31 -0.63 35.17
N LEU A 198 -1.79 0.51 35.63
CA LEU A 198 -1.37 0.70 37.02
C LEU A 198 -2.52 1.12 37.94
N GLY A 199 -3.52 1.84 37.44
CA GLY A 199 -4.65 2.39 38.17
C GLY A 199 -5.22 1.49 39.28
N PRO A 200 -5.61 0.23 38.98
CA PRO A 200 -6.26 -0.67 39.93
C PRO A 200 -5.32 -1.26 40.99
N LEU A 201 -4.00 -1.06 40.91
CA LEU A 201 -3.04 -1.74 41.77
C LEU A 201 -2.75 -0.98 43.08
N PRO A 202 -2.51 -1.71 44.21
CA PRO A 202 -2.05 -1.11 45.46
C PRO A 202 -0.63 -0.54 45.32
N GLY A 203 -0.28 0.47 46.13
CA GLY A 203 0.96 1.26 45.98
C GLY A 203 2.25 0.43 45.90
N TRP A 204 2.39 -0.62 46.70
CA TRP A 204 3.57 -1.49 46.67
C TRP A 204 3.69 -2.26 45.34
N ALA A 205 2.57 -2.62 44.69
CA ALA A 205 2.56 -3.31 43.41
C ALA A 205 2.82 -2.32 42.26
N LYS A 206 2.34 -1.07 42.39
CA LYS A 206 2.69 0.02 41.47
C LYS A 206 4.20 0.27 41.47
N ASP A 207 4.85 0.30 42.63
CA ASP A 207 6.30 0.52 42.73
C ASP A 207 7.10 -0.62 42.11
N LEU A 208 6.69 -1.87 42.32
CA LEU A 208 7.32 -3.04 41.70
C LEU A 208 7.17 -3.03 40.18
N ILE A 209 5.98 -2.74 39.66
CA ILE A 209 5.75 -2.69 38.22
C ILE A 209 6.46 -1.50 37.59
N LYS A 210 6.48 -0.33 38.24
CA LYS A 210 7.28 0.82 37.77
C LYS A 210 8.77 0.51 37.70
N ALA A 211 9.30 -0.33 38.59
CA ALA A 211 10.70 -0.76 38.51
C ALA A 211 10.96 -1.69 37.31
N ILE A 212 9.95 -2.46 36.87
CA ILE A 212 10.03 -3.37 35.71
C ILE A 212 9.81 -2.60 34.41
N LEU A 213 8.83 -1.70 34.39
CA LEU A 213 8.52 -0.84 33.25
C LEU A 213 9.48 0.33 33.10
N GLY A 214 10.23 0.69 34.14
CA GLY A 214 11.17 1.83 34.13
C GLY A 214 12.07 1.83 32.90
N PRO A 215 12.85 0.76 32.63
CA PRO A 215 13.68 0.67 31.44
C PRO A 215 12.90 0.74 30.10
N ILE A 216 11.65 0.28 30.08
CA ILE A 216 10.80 0.32 28.87
C ILE A 216 10.25 1.73 28.66
N ILE A 217 9.77 2.36 29.73
CA ILE A 217 9.32 3.74 29.74
C ILE A 217 10.48 4.66 29.40
N ASP A 218 11.69 4.39 29.91
CA ASP A 218 12.90 5.14 29.58
C ASP A 218 13.27 4.94 28.10
N LEU A 219 13.15 3.73 27.54
CA LEU A 219 13.36 3.53 26.10
C LEU A 219 12.31 4.25 25.24
N VAL A 220 11.03 4.17 25.60
CA VAL A 220 9.96 4.86 24.87
C VAL A 220 10.11 6.38 25.05
N ARG A 221 10.56 6.84 26.21
CA ARG A 221 10.94 8.24 26.44
C ARG A 221 12.19 8.63 25.68
N ASP A 222 13.18 7.77 25.51
CA ASP A 222 14.36 8.05 24.67
C ASP A 222 13.94 8.15 23.19
N ILE A 223 12.93 7.39 22.75
CA ILE A 223 12.30 7.51 21.43
C ILE A 223 11.48 8.80 21.31
N LEU A 224 10.78 9.20 22.38
CA LEU A 224 9.92 10.40 22.44
C LEU A 224 10.66 11.71 22.74
N ASP A 225 11.80 11.66 23.44
CA ASP A 225 12.68 12.77 23.85
C ASP A 225 13.74 13.07 22.78
N LEU A 226 13.46 12.65 21.53
CA LEU A 226 14.03 13.20 20.31
C LEU A 226 13.00 14.13 19.66
N PRO A 227 12.79 15.35 20.19
CA PRO A 227 11.95 16.35 19.54
C PRO A 227 12.41 16.73 18.12
N ASP A 228 13.55 16.24 17.61
CA ASP A 228 14.02 16.52 16.25
C ASP A 228 13.70 15.41 15.22
N ASP A 229 13.49 14.13 15.61
CA ASP A 229 13.54 12.99 14.65
C ASP A 229 12.40 11.95 14.76
N ILE A 230 11.25 12.25 15.39
CA ILE A 230 10.08 11.32 15.41
C ILE A 230 9.65 10.93 13.99
N GLY A 231 9.75 11.88 13.06
CA GLY A 231 9.47 11.63 11.65
C GLY A 231 10.42 10.61 11.02
N GLU A 232 11.72 10.73 11.28
CA GLU A 232 12.75 9.78 10.83
C GLU A 232 12.52 8.40 11.44
N TRP A 233 12.28 8.32 12.75
CA TRP A 233 11.99 7.05 13.41
C TRP A 233 10.75 6.36 12.83
N LEU A 234 9.65 7.09 12.63
CA LEU A 234 8.42 6.53 12.07
C LEU A 234 8.63 6.09 10.61
N SER A 235 9.36 6.89 9.84
CA SER A 235 9.75 6.57 8.46
C SER A 235 10.60 5.29 8.41
N ASP A 236 11.57 5.14 9.31
CA ASP A 236 12.41 3.94 9.40
C ASP A 236 11.61 2.71 9.87
N LEU A 237 10.68 2.89 10.82
CA LEU A 237 9.81 1.82 11.27
C LEU A 237 8.93 1.30 10.13
N LEU A 238 8.21 2.20 9.45
CA LEU A 238 7.29 1.85 8.37
C LEU A 238 8.05 1.39 7.13
N GLY A 239 9.05 2.15 6.69
CA GLY A 239 9.79 1.94 5.46
C GLY A 239 10.81 0.81 5.53
N VAL A 240 11.64 0.76 6.57
CA VAL A 240 12.76 -0.20 6.68
C VAL A 240 12.35 -1.44 7.46
N SER A 241 11.79 -1.27 8.65
CA SER A 241 11.53 -2.41 9.55
C SER A 241 10.30 -3.21 9.11
N LEU A 242 9.24 -2.55 8.67
CA LEU A 242 7.99 -3.16 8.20
C LEU A 242 7.90 -3.26 6.67
N GLY A 243 8.78 -2.58 5.93
CA GLY A 243 8.85 -2.69 4.47
C GLY A 243 7.70 -2.02 3.70
N LEU A 244 6.88 -1.20 4.36
CA LEU A 244 5.66 -0.61 3.78
C LEU A 244 5.95 0.18 2.50
N PHE A 245 6.98 1.04 2.50
CA PHE A 245 7.28 1.88 1.33
C PHE A 245 7.66 1.05 0.11
N ASN A 246 8.43 -0.03 0.29
CA ASN A 246 8.72 -0.96 -0.80
C ASN A 246 7.45 -1.67 -1.29
N THR A 247 6.55 -2.06 -0.39
CA THR A 247 5.26 -2.64 -0.76
C THR A 247 4.43 -1.67 -1.59
N ILE A 248 4.38 -0.39 -1.20
CA ILE A 248 3.67 0.66 -1.95
C ILE A 248 4.31 0.88 -3.31
N VAL A 249 5.64 1.06 -3.38
CA VAL A 249 6.38 1.23 -4.64
C VAL A 249 6.07 0.10 -5.61
N ASN A 250 6.19 -1.15 -5.14
CA ASN A 250 5.95 -2.33 -5.97
C ASN A 250 4.49 -2.41 -6.44
N PHE A 251 3.54 -2.12 -5.55
CA PHE A 251 2.12 -2.14 -5.91
C PHE A 251 1.78 -1.06 -6.94
N VAL A 252 2.30 0.16 -6.77
CA VAL A 252 2.11 1.27 -7.70
C VAL A 252 2.72 0.91 -9.06
N ALA A 253 3.95 0.39 -9.07
CA ALA A 253 4.60 -0.07 -10.29
C ALA A 253 3.77 -1.15 -11.01
N ASP A 254 3.37 -2.21 -10.31
CA ASP A 254 2.60 -3.32 -10.87
C ASP A 254 1.21 -2.88 -11.36
N TYR A 255 0.56 -1.96 -10.63
CA TYR A 255 -0.75 -1.41 -10.98
C TYR A 255 -0.71 -0.78 -12.38
N PHE A 256 0.24 0.14 -12.60
CA PHE A 256 0.38 0.87 -13.86
C PHE A 256 0.99 0.03 -14.97
N ALA A 257 1.96 -0.84 -14.65
CA ALA A 257 2.69 -1.61 -15.65
C ALA A 257 1.91 -2.83 -16.16
N SER A 258 0.98 -3.39 -15.38
CA SER A 258 0.42 -4.71 -15.70
C SER A 258 -1.03 -4.96 -15.31
N LYS A 259 -1.56 -4.28 -14.30
CA LYS A 259 -2.88 -4.63 -13.76
C LYS A 259 -4.02 -3.99 -14.55
N TYR A 260 -3.90 -2.71 -14.85
CA TYR A 260 -4.92 -1.94 -15.55
C TYR A 260 -4.29 -1.16 -16.71
N PRO A 261 -4.66 -1.47 -17.96
CA PRO A 261 -4.14 -0.75 -19.11
C PRO A 261 -4.72 0.66 -19.17
N LEU A 262 -3.90 1.59 -19.67
CA LEU A 262 -4.33 2.94 -20.04
C LEU A 262 -5.39 2.89 -21.15
N TYR A 263 -5.22 1.97 -22.09
CA TYR A 263 -6.16 1.75 -23.19
C TYR A 263 -6.07 0.30 -23.72
N GLU A 264 -7.20 -0.22 -24.19
CA GLU A 264 -7.29 -1.53 -24.82
C GLU A 264 -7.84 -1.41 -26.24
N LEU A 265 -7.22 -2.14 -27.16
CA LEU A 265 -7.61 -2.24 -28.56
C LEU A 265 -7.91 -3.69 -28.88
N GLU A 266 -9.11 -3.98 -29.37
CA GLU A 266 -9.46 -5.32 -29.83
C GLU A 266 -8.61 -5.74 -31.02
N ASP A 267 -8.24 -7.02 -31.06
CA ASP A 267 -7.58 -7.67 -32.18
C ASP A 267 -8.36 -8.93 -32.61
N PRO A 268 -8.89 -8.97 -33.84
CA PRO A 268 -8.82 -7.92 -34.86
C PRO A 268 -9.70 -6.70 -34.55
N TYR A 269 -9.25 -5.52 -34.97
CA TYR A 269 -9.93 -4.25 -34.69
C TYR A 269 -11.11 -4.02 -35.64
N THR A 270 -12.23 -3.54 -35.09
CA THR A 270 -13.41 -3.22 -35.90
C THR A 270 -13.29 -1.83 -36.51
N ILE A 271 -13.25 -1.76 -37.84
CA ILE A 271 -13.27 -0.48 -38.58
C ILE A 271 -14.68 -0.13 -39.05
N LEU A 272 -15.50 -1.15 -39.33
CA LEU A 272 -16.90 -0.97 -39.68
C LEU A 272 -17.75 -1.91 -38.83
N GLU A 273 -18.65 -1.33 -38.03
CA GLU A 273 -19.62 -2.10 -37.27
C GLU A 273 -20.66 -2.74 -38.18
N ALA A 274 -21.25 -3.84 -37.70
CA ALA A 274 -22.44 -4.38 -38.34
C ALA A 274 -23.60 -3.40 -38.16
N ASP A 275 -24.31 -3.09 -39.24
CA ASP A 275 -25.59 -2.39 -39.18
C ASP A 275 -26.70 -3.42 -39.48
N LEU A 276 -27.71 -3.46 -38.62
CA LEU A 276 -28.86 -4.35 -38.79
C LEU A 276 -29.92 -3.75 -39.72
N ASN A 277 -29.88 -2.43 -39.95
CA ASN A 277 -30.78 -1.69 -40.84
C ASN A 277 -30.27 -1.64 -42.28
N VAL A 278 -28.96 -1.74 -42.47
CA VAL A 278 -28.29 -1.89 -43.77
C VAL A 278 -27.39 -3.11 -43.65
N PRO A 279 -27.59 -4.21 -44.40
CA PRO A 279 -26.86 -5.47 -44.20
C PRO A 279 -25.38 -5.35 -44.56
N LEU A 280 -24.62 -4.69 -43.69
CA LEU A 280 -23.19 -4.47 -43.76
C LEU A 280 -22.53 -5.56 -42.93
N ILE A 281 -21.69 -6.34 -43.59
CA ILE A 281 -20.82 -7.30 -42.91
C ILE A 281 -19.76 -6.47 -42.16
N PRO A 282 -19.52 -6.74 -40.86
CA PRO A 282 -18.52 -6.02 -40.10
C PRO A 282 -17.14 -6.23 -40.74
N VAL A 283 -16.34 -5.16 -40.79
CA VAL A 283 -14.98 -5.21 -41.31
C VAL A 283 -14.02 -5.19 -40.14
N LEU A 284 -13.35 -6.33 -39.95
CA LEU A 284 -12.32 -6.54 -38.94
C LEU A 284 -10.95 -6.48 -39.61
N ILE A 285 -10.00 -5.78 -38.98
CA ILE A 285 -8.62 -5.70 -39.45
C ILE A 285 -7.68 -6.26 -38.39
N PRO A 286 -6.93 -7.34 -38.68
CA PRO A 286 -5.93 -7.87 -37.76
C PRO A 286 -4.75 -6.90 -37.65
N ILE A 287 -4.30 -6.70 -36.41
CA ILE A 287 -3.14 -5.88 -36.10
C ILE A 287 -1.98 -6.83 -35.81
N ARG A 288 -1.06 -6.92 -36.76
CA ARG A 288 0.09 -7.84 -36.67
C ARG A 288 1.08 -7.38 -35.62
N ASP A 289 1.34 -6.08 -35.60
CA ASP A 289 2.22 -5.43 -34.66
C ASP A 289 1.71 -4.02 -34.36
N LEU A 290 1.82 -3.64 -33.09
CA LEU A 290 1.47 -2.35 -32.54
C LEU A 290 2.68 -1.81 -31.80
N ASP A 291 3.00 -0.55 -32.02
CA ASP A 291 4.02 0.20 -31.32
C ASP A 291 3.41 1.47 -30.69
N VAL A 292 3.98 1.90 -29.58
CA VAL A 292 3.57 3.10 -28.85
C VAL A 292 4.79 3.93 -28.53
N ARG A 293 4.69 5.24 -28.80
CA ARG A 293 5.68 6.19 -28.34
C ARG A 293 5.04 7.48 -27.85
N VAL A 294 5.75 8.24 -27.05
CA VAL A 294 5.40 9.59 -26.64
C VAL A 294 6.47 10.59 -27.07
N ASN A 295 6.05 11.82 -27.29
CA ASN A 295 6.91 13.00 -27.40
C ASN A 295 6.31 14.11 -26.51
N THR A 296 6.86 15.33 -26.53
CA THR A 296 6.34 16.42 -25.67
C THR A 296 4.88 16.80 -25.90
N ASP A 297 4.29 16.47 -27.04
CA ASP A 297 2.95 16.94 -27.42
C ASP A 297 1.88 15.83 -27.46
N GLU A 298 2.28 14.58 -27.73
CA GLU A 298 1.36 13.50 -28.06
C GLU A 298 1.89 12.10 -27.74
N MET A 299 0.93 11.19 -27.51
CA MET A 299 1.13 9.74 -27.58
C MET A 299 0.77 9.27 -28.99
N ILE A 300 1.69 8.56 -29.64
CA ILE A 300 1.57 8.07 -31.01
C ILE A 300 1.49 6.54 -30.97
N LEU A 301 0.46 6.00 -31.62
CA LEU A 301 0.29 4.58 -31.89
C LEU A 301 0.55 4.31 -33.37
N GLU A 302 1.43 3.35 -33.63
CA GLU A 302 1.76 2.90 -34.98
C GLU A 302 1.42 1.42 -35.12
N ALA A 303 0.63 1.08 -36.13
CA ALA A 303 0.20 -0.30 -36.36
C ALA A 303 0.50 -0.76 -37.78
N ASN A 304 0.93 -2.00 -37.91
CA ASN A 304 0.96 -2.72 -39.19
C ASN A 304 -0.20 -3.70 -39.25
N VAL A 305 -1.05 -3.49 -40.24
CA VAL A 305 -2.17 -4.39 -40.52
C VAL A 305 -1.72 -5.56 -41.39
N GLY A 306 -2.21 -6.76 -41.11
CA GLY A 306 -1.88 -7.96 -41.87
C GLY A 306 -1.98 -9.24 -41.05
N ALA A 307 -1.97 -10.38 -41.75
CA ALA A 307 -1.86 -11.71 -41.16
C ALA A 307 -0.42 -12.23 -41.26
#